data_AF-A0A3B0V2Y4-F1
#
_entry.id   AF-A0A3B0V2Y4-F1
#
_cell.length_a   1.000
_cell.length_b   1.000
_cell.length_c   1.000
_cell.angle_alpha   90.00
_cell.angle_beta   90.00
_cell.angle_gamma   90.00
#
_symmetry.space_group_name_H-M   'P 1'
#
loop_
_entity.id
_entity.type
_entity.pdbx_description
1 polymer ?
#
loop_
_entity_poly.entity_id
_entity_poly.type
_entity_poly.pdbx_seq_one_letter_code
_entity_poly.pdbx_strand_id
1 'polypeptide(L)' 'MKDAELIIAINTDANAPIFDVAHYGTTQDLFDVAEAMLEELE' A
#
# COMPACT_ATOMS: atom_id res chain seq x y z
N MET A 1 -12.13 6.34 5.65
CA MET A 1 -11.87 5.09 4.89
C MET A 1 -13.07 4.65 4.07
N LYS A 2 -14.29 4.56 4.64
CA LYS A 2 -15.48 4.10 3.89
C LYS A 2 -15.84 4.97 2.67
N ASP A 3 -15.41 6.23 2.64
CA ASP A 3 -15.69 7.16 1.54
C ASP A 3 -14.43 7.48 0.70
N ALA A 4 -13.34 6.74 0.87
CA ALA A 4 -12.14 6.95 0.03
C ALA A 4 -12.36 6.32 -1.35
N GLU A 5 -12.20 7.11 -2.41
CA GLU A 5 -12.31 6.62 -3.80
C GLU A 5 -11.21 5.60 -4.15
N LEU A 6 -10.04 5.71 -3.52
CA LEU A 6 -8.91 4.82 -3.73
C LEU A 6 -8.19 4.56 -2.40
N ILE A 7 -7.84 3.30 -2.17
CA ILE A 7 -7.14 2.79 -0.99
C ILE A 7 -6.04 1.88 -1.49
N ILE A 8 -4.79 2.25 -1.23
CA ILE A 8 -3.59 1.45 -1.53
C ILE A 8 -2.97 1.06 -0.20
N ALA A 9 -2.74 -0.24 0.01
CA ALA A 9 -2.18 -0.77 1.25
C ALA A 9 -0.76 -1.31 1.04
N ILE A 10 0.14 -0.97 1.95
CA ILE A 10 1.50 -1.53 2.01
C ILE A 10 1.68 -2.07 3.42
N ASN A 11 1.97 -3.36 3.54
CA ASN A 11 2.14 -4.01 4.84
C ASN A 11 3.06 -5.23 4.71
N THR A 12 3.92 -5.50 5.68
CA THR A 12 4.80 -6.67 5.65
C THR A 12 4.08 -7.98 6.03
N ASP A 13 2.92 -7.90 6.69
CA ASP A 13 2.07 -9.05 7.00
C ASP A 13 1.03 -9.28 5.90
N ALA A 14 1.17 -10.41 5.17
CA ALA A 14 0.24 -10.83 4.11
C ALA A 14 -1.20 -11.06 4.59
N ASN A 15 -1.41 -11.27 5.90
CA ASN A 15 -2.73 -11.57 6.48
C ASN A 15 -3.37 -10.33 7.14
N ALA A 16 -2.81 -9.14 6.94
CA ALA A 16 -3.30 -7.92 7.58
C ALA A 16 -4.75 -7.60 7.12
N PRO A 17 -5.69 -7.33 8.05
CA PRO A 17 -7.10 -7.03 7.72
C PRO A 17 -7.33 -5.81 6.82
N ILE A 18 -6.31 -4.97 6.63
CA ILE A 18 -6.37 -3.82 5.73
C ILE A 18 -6.58 -4.24 4.27
N PHE A 19 -6.09 -5.43 3.89
CA PHE A 19 -6.22 -5.94 2.52
C PHE A 19 -7.67 -6.28 2.17
N ASP A 20 -8.53 -6.51 3.16
CA ASP A 20 -9.97 -6.76 2.92
C ASP A 20 -10.72 -5.52 2.39
N VAL A 21 -10.14 -4.32 2.59
CA VAL A 21 -10.76 -3.04 2.20
C VAL A 21 -9.92 -2.25 1.19
N ALA A 22 -8.72 -2.72 0.84
CA ALA A 22 -7.82 -2.04 -0.08
C ALA A 22 -8.15 -2.39 -1.54
N HIS A 23 -7.99 -1.41 -2.43
CA HIS A 23 -8.16 -1.61 -3.87
C HIS A 23 -6.91 -2.21 -4.50
N TYR A 24 -5.74 -1.79 -4.00
CA TYR A 24 -4.43 -2.35 -4.35
C TYR A 24 -3.66 -2.63 -3.07
N GLY A 25 -2.84 -3.66 -3.08
CA GLY A 25 -2.02 -4.02 -1.93
C GLY A 25 -0.73 -4.71 -2.33
N THR A 26 0.34 -4.48 -1.56
CA THR A 26 1.60 -5.23 -1.67
C THR A 26 2.07 -5.69 -0.29
N THR A 27 2.73 -6.86 -0.25
CA THR A 27 3.35 -7.40 0.95
C THR A 27 4.84 -7.10 0.98
N GLN A 28 5.18 -5.81 1.09
CA GLN A 28 6.55 -5.30 1.07
C GLN A 28 6.77 -4.32 2.23
N ASP A 29 8.04 -4.00 2.48
CA ASP A 29 8.38 -2.92 3.41
C ASP A 29 7.92 -1.57 2.84
N LEU A 30 7.38 -0.71 3.71
CA LEU A 30 6.86 0.60 3.31
C LEU A 30 7.98 1.52 2.80
N PHE A 31 9.17 1.46 3.38
CA PHE A 31 10.26 2.34 3.03
C PHE A 31 10.83 1.98 1.66
N ASP A 32 10.97 0.69 1.34
CA ASP A 32 11.40 0.24 0.01
C ASP A 32 10.43 0.73 -1.09
N VAL A 33 9.12 0.60 -0.85
CA VAL A 33 8.09 1.03 -1.80
C VAL A 33 8.06 2.56 -1.93
N ALA A 34 8.19 3.28 -0.81
CA ALA A 34 8.18 4.74 -0.82
C ALA A 34 9.39 5.32 -1.57
N GLU A 35 10.59 4.75 -1.39
CA GLU A 35 11.79 5.15 -2.13
C GLU A 35 11.61 4.93 -3.64
N ALA A 36 11.19 3.74 -4.07
CA ALA A 36 10.93 3.47 -5.49
C ALA A 36 9.87 4.39 -6.10
N MET A 37 8.83 4.76 -5.34
CA MET A 37 7.83 5.73 -5.81
C MET A 37 8.39 7.14 -5.96
N LEU A 38 9.32 7.56 -5.09
CA LEU A 38 9.95 8.87 -5.22
C LEU A 38 10.86 8.93 -6.44
N GLU A 39 11.61 7.86 -6.72
CA GLU A 39 12.47 7.76 -7.92
C GLU A 39 11.68 7.89 -9.22
N GLU A 40 10.49 7.29 -9.31
CA GLU A 40 9.62 7.37 -10.50
C GLU A 40 8.95 8.75 -10.69
N LEU A 41 8.99 9.62 -9.67
CA LEU A 41 8.42 10.97 -9.73
C LEU A 41 9.43 12.06 -10.12
N GLU A 42 10.72 11.70 -10.24
CA GLU A 42 11.78 12.56 -10.79
C GLU A 42 11.74 12.61 -12.33
#